data_AF-A0AAW1WAX4-F1
#
_entry.id   AF-A0AAW1WAX4-F1
#
_cell.length_a   1.000
_cell.length_b   1.000
_cell.length_c   1.000
_cell.angle_alpha   90.00
_cell.angle_beta   90.00
_cell.angle_gamma   90.00
#
_symmetry.space_group_name_H-M   'P 1'
#
loop_
_entity.id
_entity.type
_entity.pdbx_description
1 polymer ?
#
loop_
_entity_poly.entity_id
_entity_poly.type
_entity_poly.pdbx_seq_one_letter_code
_entity_poly.pdbx_strand_id
1 'polypeptide(L)'
;MAAKSLGLFLVLTLLASALPEFSGVVQGYNRPPARKNLDVPSDDDPESNSPEQVHISLVGADKMRVAWMTKNPSPATVEYGTSPGAYSNSATGTTNIILLFIVQHWRIHARPSFSFKTPPAAFPLTFAVAGDLGQTEWTNETLQHISRSPYDLLLLPGDLSYADFNQHLWDSFGRLVQPLASQRPWMVTEGNHEIEKIPVMHPEPFTAYNARWRMPYEESGSDSNLYYSFNVAGVHVIMLGSYTDFDPNSPQYKWLQADLAKVDRGENSLGCGAYPCPMVQF
;
A
#
# COMPACT_ATOMS: atom_id res chain seq x y z
N MET A 1 71.90 23.87 15.96
CA MET A 1 70.43 23.85 15.87
C MET A 1 70.01 24.35 14.49
N ALA A 2 69.93 23.48 13.48
CA ALA A 2 69.34 23.74 12.15
C ALA A 2 69.62 22.51 11.27
N ALA A 3 68.85 21.42 11.46
CA ALA A 3 68.94 20.24 10.57
C ALA A 3 67.75 19.28 10.73
N LYS A 4 66.93 19.39 11.80
CA LYS A 4 65.85 18.45 12.08
C LYS A 4 64.44 18.90 11.64
N SER A 5 64.26 20.13 11.14
CA SER A 5 62.92 20.61 10.71
C SER A 5 62.64 20.49 9.21
N LEU A 6 63.63 20.15 8.37
CA LEU A 6 63.44 20.06 6.92
C LEU A 6 62.77 18.73 6.48
N GLY A 7 63.02 17.63 7.20
CA GLY A 7 62.48 16.31 6.85
C GLY A 7 60.98 16.17 7.13
N LEU A 8 60.44 16.86 8.14
CA LEU A 8 59.02 16.78 8.47
C LEU A 8 58.13 17.55 7.48
N PHE A 9 58.65 18.64 6.90
CA PHE A 9 57.93 19.42 5.89
C PHE A 9 57.84 18.72 4.52
N LEU A 10 58.85 17.91 4.17
CA LEU A 10 58.87 17.17 2.90
C LEU A 10 57.92 15.95 2.92
N VAL A 11 57.75 15.31 4.08
CA VAL A 11 56.83 14.16 4.23
C VAL A 11 55.36 14.61 4.24
N LEU A 12 55.04 15.76 4.84
CA LEU A 12 53.69 16.32 4.82
C LEU A 12 53.26 16.83 3.44
N THR A 13 54.20 17.29 2.60
CA THR A 13 53.89 17.74 1.23
C THR A 13 53.70 16.57 0.26
N LEU A 14 54.42 15.46 0.44
CA LEU A 14 54.24 14.24 -0.39
C LEU A 14 52.97 13.44 -0.06
N LEU A 15 52.46 13.52 1.17
CA LEU A 15 51.18 12.90 1.56
C LEU A 15 49.95 13.70 1.07
N ALA A 16 50.07 15.00 0.84
CA ALA A 16 48.99 15.82 0.28
C ALA A 16 48.74 15.55 -1.22
N SER A 17 49.76 15.09 -1.96
CA SER A 17 49.65 14.79 -3.40
C SER A 17 49.19 13.35 -3.72
N ALA A 18 48.93 12.52 -2.70
CA ALA A 18 48.56 11.11 -2.86
C ALA A 18 47.12 10.79 -2.44
N LEU A 19 46.30 11.81 -2.18
CA LEU A 19 44.85 11.63 -2.15
C LEU A 19 44.37 11.72 -3.60
N PRO A 20 43.81 10.65 -4.18
CA PRO A 20 43.10 10.79 -5.44
C PRO A 20 42.01 11.84 -5.21
N GLU A 21 42.13 12.99 -5.87
CA GLU A 21 41.01 13.90 -6.06
C GLU A 21 39.95 13.07 -6.77
N PHE A 22 38.99 12.55 -6.00
CA PHE A 22 37.74 12.06 -6.56
C PHE A 22 37.00 13.30 -7.09
N SER A 23 37.42 13.80 -8.25
CA SER A 23 36.61 14.65 -9.12
C SER A 23 35.53 13.80 -9.78
N GLY A 24 34.78 13.05 -8.98
CA GLY A 24 33.55 12.45 -9.43
C GLY A 24 32.61 13.59 -9.78
N VAL A 25 32.28 13.73 -11.06
CA VAL A 25 31.16 14.59 -11.46
C VAL A 25 29.93 13.99 -10.79
N VAL A 26 29.52 14.56 -9.65
CA VAL A 26 28.20 14.30 -9.09
C VAL A 26 27.22 14.96 -10.05
N GLN A 27 26.79 14.20 -11.06
CA GLN A 27 25.72 14.65 -11.94
C GLN A 27 24.45 14.62 -11.09
N GLY A 28 24.06 15.79 -10.59
CA GLY A 28 22.82 15.94 -9.84
C GLY A 28 21.66 15.40 -10.67
N TYR A 29 20.84 14.54 -10.05
CA TYR A 29 19.60 14.10 -10.68
C TYR A 29 18.69 15.31 -10.86
N ASN A 30 18.56 15.79 -12.09
CA ASN A 30 17.57 16.80 -12.44
C ASN A 30 16.22 16.10 -12.56
N ARG A 31 15.39 16.25 -11.52
CA ARG A 31 14.03 15.72 -11.53
C ARG A 31 13.28 16.28 -12.75
N PRO A 32 12.74 15.42 -13.63
CA PRO A 32 11.85 15.87 -14.70
C PRO A 32 10.67 16.68 -14.15
N PRO A 33 10.09 17.59 -14.96
CA PRO A 33 8.91 18.34 -14.53
C PRO A 33 7.73 17.41 -14.21
N ALA A 34 6.79 17.95 -13.42
CA ALA A 34 5.51 17.28 -13.20
C ALA A 34 4.81 17.03 -14.55
N ARG A 35 4.23 15.84 -14.69
CA ARG A 35 3.42 15.48 -15.86
C ARG A 35 1.94 15.67 -15.57
N LYS A 36 1.12 15.59 -16.61
CA LYS A 36 -0.32 15.83 -16.54
C LYS A 36 -0.99 14.87 -15.55
N ASN A 37 -1.96 15.39 -14.81
CA ASN A 37 -2.90 14.55 -14.04
C ASN A 37 -3.76 13.73 -15.01
N LEU A 38 -3.95 12.48 -14.64
CA LEU A 38 -4.87 11.55 -15.28
C LEU A 38 -6.22 11.66 -14.61
N ASP A 39 -7.26 11.57 -15.42
CA ASP A 39 -8.63 11.42 -14.98
C ASP A 39 -9.19 10.20 -15.70
N VAL A 40 -9.45 9.13 -14.95
CA VAL A 40 -9.97 7.88 -15.47
C VAL A 40 -11.49 7.91 -15.25
N PRO A 41 -12.30 8.11 -16.31
CA PRO A 41 -13.75 8.22 -16.16
C PRO A 41 -14.38 6.89 -15.75
N SER A 42 -15.55 6.96 -15.13
CA SER A 42 -16.43 5.81 -14.91
C SER A 42 -17.02 5.34 -16.25
N ASP A 43 -17.61 4.15 -16.29
CA ASP A 43 -18.45 3.72 -17.42
C ASP A 43 -19.50 4.81 -17.72
N ASP A 44 -19.73 5.16 -19.00
CA ASP A 44 -20.70 6.20 -19.36
C ASP A 44 -22.15 5.70 -19.24
N ASP A 45 -22.37 4.39 -19.09
CA ASP A 45 -23.71 3.82 -18.92
C ASP A 45 -24.25 4.10 -17.50
N PRO A 46 -25.27 4.96 -17.35
CA PRO A 46 -25.86 5.28 -16.04
C PRO A 46 -26.64 4.10 -15.44
N GLU A 47 -27.05 3.13 -16.25
CA GLU A 47 -27.74 1.91 -15.81
C GLU A 47 -26.73 0.79 -15.44
N SER A 48 -25.44 0.98 -15.72
CA SER A 48 -24.38 0.04 -15.37
C SER A 48 -24.17 0.01 -13.86
N ASN A 49 -24.43 -1.15 -13.27
CA ASN A 49 -24.09 -1.50 -11.89
C ASN A 49 -22.86 -2.40 -11.80
N SER A 50 -22.04 -2.37 -12.84
CA SER A 50 -20.80 -3.14 -12.88
C SER A 50 -19.87 -2.67 -11.75
N PRO A 51 -19.25 -3.60 -11.00
CA PRO A 51 -18.21 -3.26 -10.03
C PRO A 51 -17.06 -2.50 -10.69
N GLU A 52 -16.72 -1.34 -10.12
CA GLU A 52 -15.54 -0.55 -10.45
C GLU A 52 -14.59 -0.48 -9.24
N GLN A 53 -13.38 0.02 -9.49
CA GLN A 53 -12.35 0.22 -8.48
C GLN A 53 -12.01 -1.06 -7.72
N VAL A 54 -12.09 -2.21 -8.41
CA VAL A 54 -11.91 -3.52 -7.78
C VAL A 54 -10.47 -3.69 -7.30
N HIS A 55 -10.32 -3.97 -6.02
CA HIS A 55 -9.03 -4.23 -5.39
C HIS A 55 -9.13 -5.31 -4.31
N ILE A 56 -8.00 -5.95 -4.03
CA ILE A 56 -7.91 -7.01 -3.04
C ILE A 56 -6.82 -6.74 -2.01
N SER A 57 -7.01 -7.23 -0.79
CA SER A 57 -6.04 -7.11 0.32
C SER A 57 -6.05 -8.37 1.19
N LEU A 58 -4.92 -8.63 1.86
CA LEU A 58 -4.80 -9.77 2.77
C LEU A 58 -5.60 -9.52 4.05
N VAL A 59 -6.27 -10.56 4.54
CA VAL A 59 -7.02 -10.53 5.80
C VAL A 59 -6.82 -11.85 6.54
N GLY A 60 -5.72 -11.94 7.28
CA GLY A 60 -5.31 -13.19 7.93
C GLY A 60 -4.63 -14.17 6.97
N ALA A 61 -4.40 -15.41 7.45
CA ALA A 61 -3.54 -16.39 6.78
C ALA A 61 -4.18 -17.09 5.57
N ASP A 62 -5.52 -17.22 5.57
CA ASP A 62 -6.27 -18.05 4.63
C ASP A 62 -7.44 -17.30 3.96
N LYS A 63 -7.49 -15.97 4.11
CA LYS A 63 -8.58 -15.15 3.55
C LYS A 63 -8.04 -13.94 2.79
N MET A 64 -8.85 -13.52 1.83
CA MET A 64 -8.65 -12.33 1.02
C MET A 64 -9.87 -11.44 1.16
N ARG A 65 -9.66 -10.13 1.25
CA ARG A 65 -10.74 -9.15 1.08
C ARG A 65 -10.82 -8.75 -0.38
N VAL A 66 -12.04 -8.68 -0.89
CA VAL A 66 -12.35 -8.12 -2.20
C VAL A 66 -13.22 -6.90 -1.94
N ALA A 67 -12.82 -5.76 -2.47
CA ALA A 67 -13.53 -4.49 -2.33
C ALA A 67 -13.76 -3.87 -3.72
N TRP A 68 -14.89 -3.20 -3.86
CA TRP A 68 -15.32 -2.56 -5.11
C TRP A 68 -16.35 -1.47 -4.81
N MET A 69 -16.61 -0.64 -5.81
CA MET A 69 -17.65 0.39 -5.81
C MET A 69 -18.69 0.07 -6.89
N THR A 70 -19.95 0.36 -6.62
CA THR A 70 -21.03 0.35 -7.64
C THR A 70 -21.75 1.70 -7.62
N LYS A 71 -22.24 2.14 -8.78
CA LYS A 71 -22.99 3.40 -8.89
C LYS A 71 -24.28 3.37 -8.07
N ASN A 72 -25.02 2.27 -8.14
CA ASN A 72 -26.22 2.07 -7.33
C ASN A 72 -25.99 0.99 -6.27
N PRO A 73 -26.78 0.97 -5.18
CA PRO A 73 -26.69 -0.05 -4.15
C PRO A 73 -26.83 -1.47 -4.73
N SER A 74 -25.87 -2.32 -4.41
CA SER A 74 -25.82 -3.72 -4.86
C SER A 74 -25.47 -4.64 -3.69
N PRO A 75 -25.87 -5.93 -3.72
CA PRO A 75 -25.43 -6.89 -2.71
C PRO A 75 -23.90 -7.03 -2.69
N ALA A 76 -23.31 -7.03 -1.51
CA ALA A 76 -21.89 -7.29 -1.32
C ALA A 76 -21.56 -8.80 -1.40
N THR A 77 -21.99 -9.50 -2.43
CA THR A 77 -21.76 -10.94 -2.60
C THR A 77 -20.73 -11.22 -3.67
N VAL A 78 -19.74 -12.04 -3.34
CA VAL A 78 -18.72 -12.56 -4.27
C VAL A 78 -18.93 -14.05 -4.46
N GLU A 79 -19.06 -14.49 -5.70
CA GLU A 79 -18.98 -15.90 -6.09
C GLU A 79 -17.55 -16.22 -6.54
N TYR A 80 -16.99 -17.35 -6.08
CA TYR A 80 -15.60 -17.69 -6.36
C TYR A 80 -15.36 -19.20 -6.52
N GLY A 81 -14.25 -19.50 -7.19
CA GLY A 81 -13.78 -20.86 -7.50
C GLY A 81 -12.37 -20.82 -8.08
N THR A 82 -11.74 -21.99 -8.24
CA THR A 82 -10.35 -22.10 -8.71
C THR A 82 -10.24 -22.15 -10.23
N SER A 83 -11.37 -22.19 -10.96
CA SER A 83 -11.41 -22.24 -12.42
C SER A 83 -12.40 -21.22 -12.98
N PRO A 84 -12.05 -20.48 -14.05
CA PRO A 84 -12.97 -19.52 -14.67
C PRO A 84 -14.31 -20.16 -15.06
N GLY A 85 -15.41 -19.50 -14.69
CA GLY A 85 -16.77 -19.99 -14.98
C GLY A 85 -17.28 -21.13 -14.10
N ALA A 86 -16.48 -21.62 -13.14
CA ALA A 86 -16.87 -22.63 -12.17
C ALA A 86 -16.78 -22.07 -10.74
N TYR A 87 -17.79 -21.31 -10.34
CA TYR A 87 -17.87 -20.67 -9.02
C TYR A 87 -18.77 -21.49 -8.09
N SER A 88 -18.17 -22.40 -7.33
CA SER A 88 -18.90 -23.30 -6.41
C SER A 88 -19.10 -22.73 -5.01
N ASN A 89 -18.43 -21.61 -4.69
CA ASN A 89 -18.47 -20.99 -3.37
C ASN A 89 -18.96 -19.55 -3.48
N SER A 90 -19.49 -19.03 -2.36
CA SER A 90 -19.86 -17.62 -2.24
C SER A 90 -19.52 -17.07 -0.86
N ALA A 91 -19.31 -15.76 -0.79
CA ALA A 91 -19.14 -15.01 0.44
C ALA A 91 -19.93 -13.71 0.36
N THR A 92 -20.59 -13.33 1.45
CA THR A 92 -21.33 -12.06 1.55
C THR A 92 -20.63 -11.16 2.57
N GLY A 93 -20.22 -9.98 2.11
CA GLY A 93 -19.59 -8.95 2.92
C GLY A 93 -20.57 -7.87 3.36
N THR A 94 -20.02 -6.69 3.66
CA THR A 94 -20.75 -5.51 4.12
C THR A 94 -20.71 -4.41 3.07
N THR A 95 -21.79 -3.66 2.93
CA THR A 95 -21.83 -2.44 2.11
C THR A 95 -21.63 -1.21 3.00
N ASN A 96 -20.67 -0.35 2.65
CA ASN A 96 -20.60 1.01 3.17
C ASN A 96 -21.10 1.95 2.08
N ILE A 97 -22.07 2.81 2.40
CA ILE A 97 -22.55 3.83 1.47
C ILE A 97 -21.88 5.15 1.83
N ILE A 98 -21.03 5.67 0.95
CA ILE A 98 -20.57 7.06 1.03
C ILE A 98 -21.66 7.91 0.38
N LEU A 99 -22.54 8.50 1.19
CA LEU A 99 -23.70 9.26 0.70
C LEU A 99 -23.27 10.64 0.15
N LEU A 100 -23.08 10.74 -1.17
CA LEU A 100 -23.44 11.95 -1.93
C LEU A 100 -24.78 11.69 -2.62
N PHE A 101 -25.87 12.09 -1.94
CA PHE A 101 -27.27 12.19 -2.41
C PHE A 101 -27.99 10.88 -2.88
N ILE A 102 -29.01 10.50 -2.08
CA ILE A 102 -30.15 9.53 -2.16
C ILE A 102 -30.63 9.17 -3.61
N VAL A 103 -31.12 7.98 -4.03
CA VAL A 103 -32.15 7.01 -3.56
C VAL A 103 -31.99 5.63 -4.28
N GLN A 104 -32.46 4.55 -3.64
CA GLN A 104 -32.48 3.14 -4.12
C GLN A 104 -33.35 2.90 -5.37
N HIS A 105 -33.03 1.87 -6.18
CA HIS A 105 -33.88 0.71 -6.56
C HIS A 105 -33.08 -0.34 -7.41
N TRP A 106 -33.56 -1.59 -7.39
CA TRP A 106 -33.06 -2.93 -7.81
C TRP A 106 -32.44 -3.15 -9.23
N ARG A 107 -31.51 -4.13 -9.37
CA ARG A 107 -31.45 -5.33 -10.30
C ARG A 107 -30.01 -5.89 -10.37
N ILE A 108 -29.82 -7.22 -10.42
CA ILE A 108 -28.51 -7.92 -10.50
C ILE A 108 -28.32 -8.57 -11.88
N HIS A 109 -27.19 -8.29 -12.53
CA HIS A 109 -26.26 -9.24 -13.17
C HIS A 109 -25.24 -8.40 -13.95
N ALA A 110 -24.02 -8.23 -13.46
CA ALA A 110 -22.97 -7.64 -14.28
C ALA A 110 -21.62 -8.31 -14.01
N ARG A 111 -21.22 -9.09 -15.02
CA ARG A 111 -19.81 -9.30 -15.39
C ARG A 111 -19.13 -7.91 -15.38
N PRO A 112 -17.91 -7.78 -14.83
CA PRO A 112 -16.79 -8.65 -15.17
C PRO A 112 -16.44 -9.73 -14.13
N SER A 113 -15.81 -10.81 -14.60
CA SER A 113 -15.10 -11.78 -13.74
C SER A 113 -13.63 -11.37 -13.61
N PHE A 114 -13.10 -11.39 -12.39
CA PHE A 114 -11.69 -11.13 -12.12
C PHE A 114 -10.96 -12.43 -11.79
N SER A 115 -9.63 -12.41 -11.90
CA SER A 115 -8.78 -13.51 -11.45
C SER A 115 -7.58 -12.91 -10.73
N PHE A 116 -7.28 -13.45 -9.55
CA PHE A 116 -6.14 -13.04 -8.75
C PHE A 116 -5.29 -14.26 -8.38
N LYS A 117 -4.07 -13.98 -7.95
CA LYS A 117 -3.15 -14.99 -7.41
C LYS A 117 -2.96 -14.71 -5.92
N THR A 118 -3.21 -15.71 -5.08
CA THR A 118 -2.81 -15.65 -3.68
C THR A 118 -1.28 -15.63 -3.55
N PRO A 119 -0.72 -14.94 -2.54
CA PRO A 119 0.71 -15.08 -2.25
C PRO A 119 1.10 -16.54 -2.01
N PRO A 120 2.38 -16.90 -2.22
CA PRO A 120 2.85 -18.24 -1.90
C PRO A 120 2.78 -18.50 -0.39
N ALA A 121 2.59 -19.76 0.00
CA ALA A 121 2.52 -20.15 1.41
C ALA A 121 3.90 -20.11 2.12
N ALA A 122 4.98 -20.12 1.34
CA ALA A 122 6.36 -20.09 1.80
C ALA A 122 7.25 -19.36 0.77
N PHE A 123 8.48 -19.03 1.14
CA PHE A 123 9.43 -18.38 0.24
C PHE A 123 9.68 -19.16 -1.07
N PRO A 124 10.03 -18.46 -2.17
CA PRO A 124 10.29 -17.01 -2.26
C PRO A 124 9.02 -16.16 -2.32
N LEU A 125 9.06 -14.98 -1.70
CA LEU A 125 8.00 -13.96 -1.72
C LEU A 125 8.58 -12.66 -2.28
N THR A 126 7.90 -12.04 -3.23
CA THR A 126 8.34 -10.77 -3.83
C THR A 126 7.35 -9.63 -3.60
N PHE A 127 7.82 -8.55 -3.01
CA PHE A 127 7.05 -7.32 -2.81
C PHE A 127 7.36 -6.30 -3.92
N ALA A 128 6.31 -5.69 -4.48
CA ALA A 128 6.44 -4.38 -5.10
C ALA A 128 6.24 -3.31 -4.02
N VAL A 129 7.06 -2.26 -4.00
CA VAL A 129 6.92 -1.16 -3.04
C VAL A 129 6.94 0.15 -3.81
N ALA A 130 5.92 0.96 -3.61
CA ALA A 130 5.83 2.31 -4.17
C ALA A 130 5.07 3.19 -3.18
N GLY A 131 5.55 4.41 -2.92
CA GLY A 131 4.84 5.44 -2.15
C GLY A 131 4.43 6.58 -3.07
N ASP A 132 3.58 7.49 -2.57
CA ASP A 132 3.31 8.77 -3.22
C ASP A 132 2.84 8.60 -4.68
N LEU A 133 1.92 7.66 -4.91
CA LEU A 133 1.55 7.25 -6.26
C LEU A 133 0.85 8.38 -7.01
N GLY A 134 -0.19 8.96 -6.41
CA GLY A 134 -1.07 9.93 -7.08
C GLY A 134 -1.65 9.39 -8.37
N GLN A 135 -1.96 10.29 -9.31
CA GLN A 135 -2.57 9.92 -10.60
C GLN A 135 -2.09 10.82 -11.73
N THR A 136 -0.80 10.77 -12.02
CA THR A 136 -0.19 11.49 -13.16
C THR A 136 0.29 10.53 -14.23
N GLU A 137 0.74 11.03 -15.37
CA GLU A 137 1.43 10.18 -16.36
C GLU A 137 2.66 9.48 -15.77
N TRP A 138 3.32 10.06 -14.75
CA TRP A 138 4.37 9.36 -14.01
C TRP A 138 3.83 8.14 -13.27
N THR A 139 2.65 8.26 -12.65
CA THR A 139 1.97 7.14 -11.99
C THR A 139 1.70 6.02 -12.98
N ASN A 140 1.18 6.34 -14.18
CA ASN A 140 0.93 5.33 -15.21
C ASN A 140 2.22 4.62 -15.65
N GLU A 141 3.33 5.35 -15.82
CA GLU A 141 4.63 4.71 -16.06
C GLU A 141 5.06 3.81 -14.90
N THR A 142 4.95 4.27 -13.65
CA THR A 142 5.26 3.46 -12.46
C THR A 142 4.43 2.18 -12.42
N LEU A 143 3.12 2.25 -12.67
CA LEU A 143 2.23 1.08 -12.74
C LEU A 143 2.62 0.15 -13.90
N GLN A 144 3.03 0.68 -15.05
CA GLN A 144 3.54 -0.15 -16.15
C GLN A 144 4.84 -0.86 -15.76
N HIS A 145 5.75 -0.21 -15.05
CA HIS A 145 6.98 -0.83 -14.54
C HIS A 145 6.68 -1.94 -13.53
N ILE A 146 5.74 -1.71 -12.61
CA ILE A 146 5.26 -2.72 -11.66
C ILE A 146 4.64 -3.90 -12.42
N SER A 147 3.79 -3.65 -13.42
CA SER A 147 3.10 -4.70 -14.20
C SER A 147 4.05 -5.63 -14.96
N ARG A 148 5.25 -5.15 -15.31
CA ARG A 148 6.29 -5.92 -16.02
C ARG A 148 7.23 -6.67 -15.08
N SER A 149 7.14 -6.39 -13.78
CA SER A 149 7.99 -7.01 -12.76
C SER A 149 7.22 -8.16 -12.09
N PRO A 150 7.85 -9.32 -11.82
CA PRO A 150 7.18 -10.36 -11.04
C PRO A 150 7.03 -9.90 -9.59
N TYR A 151 5.79 -9.88 -9.08
CA TYR A 151 5.49 -9.62 -7.67
C TYR A 151 4.28 -10.44 -7.20
N ASP A 152 4.23 -10.70 -5.89
CA ASP A 152 3.14 -11.44 -5.25
C ASP A 152 2.20 -10.51 -4.46
N LEU A 153 2.71 -9.39 -3.92
CA LEU A 153 1.90 -8.32 -3.33
C LEU A 153 2.57 -6.95 -3.45
N LEU A 154 1.77 -5.89 -3.34
CA LEU A 154 2.22 -4.50 -3.39
C LEU A 154 2.04 -3.83 -2.01
N LEU A 155 3.05 -3.07 -1.58
CA LEU A 155 3.00 -2.22 -0.40
C LEU A 155 3.00 -0.75 -0.83
N LEU A 156 2.04 0.02 -0.31
CA LEU A 156 1.85 1.44 -0.61
C LEU A 156 1.76 2.25 0.68
N PRO A 157 2.88 2.77 1.20
CA PRO A 157 2.94 3.41 2.49
C PRO A 157 2.51 4.89 2.44
N GLY A 158 1.23 5.14 2.13
CA GLY A 158 0.63 6.48 2.18
C GLY A 158 0.63 7.23 0.85
N ASP A 159 -0.11 8.34 0.84
CA ASP A 159 -0.27 9.27 -0.27
C ASP A 159 -0.75 8.57 -1.55
N LEU A 160 -1.98 8.04 -1.47
CA LEU A 160 -2.56 7.17 -2.49
C LEU A 160 -2.97 7.98 -3.72
N SER A 161 -4.04 8.75 -3.59
CA SER A 161 -4.72 9.37 -4.73
C SER A 161 -4.34 10.83 -4.96
N TYR A 162 -3.82 11.52 -3.92
CA TYR A 162 -3.72 12.98 -3.86
C TYR A 162 -5.06 13.66 -4.17
N ALA A 163 -6.18 13.03 -3.78
CA ALA A 163 -7.50 13.61 -3.96
C ALA A 163 -7.69 14.83 -3.07
N ASP A 164 -7.13 14.79 -1.86
CA ASP A 164 -7.34 15.80 -0.82
C ASP A 164 -8.85 16.09 -0.67
N PHE A 165 -9.25 17.32 -0.95
CA PHE A 165 -10.66 17.73 -0.86
C PHE A 165 -11.46 17.47 -2.14
N ASN A 166 -10.85 16.91 -3.17
CA ASN A 166 -11.45 16.70 -4.49
C ASN A 166 -11.81 15.23 -4.73
N GLN A 167 -12.91 14.78 -4.12
CA GLN A 167 -13.24 13.36 -3.94
C GLN A 167 -13.39 12.54 -5.23
N HIS A 168 -13.70 13.14 -6.38
CA HIS A 168 -13.76 12.40 -7.65
C HIS A 168 -12.40 11.78 -8.04
N LEU A 169 -11.31 12.37 -7.55
CA LEU A 169 -9.95 11.88 -7.75
C LEU A 169 -9.70 10.54 -7.04
N TRP A 170 -10.42 10.21 -5.97
CA TRP A 170 -10.37 8.86 -5.39
C TRP A 170 -10.97 7.83 -6.34
N ASP A 171 -12.09 8.17 -7.00
CA ASP A 171 -12.76 7.25 -7.93
C ASP A 171 -11.91 7.03 -9.19
N SER A 172 -11.32 8.12 -9.72
CA SER A 172 -10.36 8.05 -10.82
C SER A 172 -9.14 7.20 -10.46
N PHE A 173 -8.53 7.43 -9.28
CA PHE A 173 -7.41 6.64 -8.80
C PHE A 173 -7.75 5.16 -8.65
N GLY A 174 -8.90 4.83 -8.05
CA GLY A 174 -9.37 3.45 -7.90
C GLY A 174 -9.49 2.72 -9.25
N ARG A 175 -10.02 3.40 -10.28
CA ARG A 175 -10.08 2.85 -11.65
C ARG A 175 -8.70 2.76 -12.30
N LEU A 176 -7.81 3.72 -12.06
CA LEU A 176 -6.43 3.71 -12.55
C LEU A 176 -5.64 2.50 -12.05
N VAL A 177 -5.78 2.15 -10.76
CA VAL A 177 -5.02 1.05 -10.15
C VAL A 177 -5.70 -0.32 -10.25
N GLN A 178 -7.01 -0.37 -10.48
CA GLN A 178 -7.80 -1.62 -10.61
C GLN A 178 -7.14 -2.70 -11.48
N PRO A 179 -6.53 -2.39 -12.65
CA PRO A 179 -5.89 -3.41 -13.48
C PRO A 179 -4.84 -4.23 -12.73
N LEU A 180 -4.15 -3.66 -11.75
CA LEU A 180 -3.17 -4.36 -10.90
C LEU A 180 -3.74 -4.77 -9.55
N ALA A 181 -4.51 -3.88 -8.91
CA ALA A 181 -5.05 -4.09 -7.57
C ALA A 181 -6.10 -5.21 -7.50
N SER A 182 -6.77 -5.54 -8.62
CA SER A 182 -7.67 -6.69 -8.70
C SER A 182 -6.97 -8.04 -8.87
N GLN A 183 -5.66 -8.05 -9.21
CA GLN A 183 -4.91 -9.27 -9.54
C GLN A 183 -3.96 -9.71 -8.43
N ARG A 184 -3.48 -8.78 -7.61
CA ARG A 184 -2.53 -9.01 -6.52
C ARG A 184 -2.92 -8.16 -5.31
N PRO A 185 -2.69 -8.63 -4.06
CA PRO A 185 -2.99 -7.86 -2.87
C PRO A 185 -2.23 -6.54 -2.81
N TRP A 186 -2.95 -5.48 -2.50
CA TRP A 186 -2.38 -4.17 -2.16
C TRP A 186 -2.58 -3.93 -0.67
N MET A 187 -1.48 -3.72 0.04
CA MET A 187 -1.47 -3.40 1.46
C MET A 187 -1.02 -1.95 1.59
N VAL A 188 -1.91 -1.10 2.09
CA VAL A 188 -1.73 0.35 2.08
C VAL A 188 -1.71 0.91 3.50
N THR A 189 -1.10 2.06 3.72
CA THR A 189 -1.32 2.87 4.93
C THR A 189 -1.67 4.30 4.54
N GLU A 190 -1.92 5.14 5.54
CA GLU A 190 -2.26 6.56 5.37
C GLU A 190 -1.00 7.44 5.22
N GLY A 191 -1.09 8.49 4.40
CA GLY A 191 -0.18 9.63 4.39
C GLY A 191 -0.92 10.94 4.70
N ASN A 192 -0.22 12.09 4.63
CA ASN A 192 -0.87 13.36 4.93
C ASN A 192 -1.99 13.71 3.95
N HIS A 193 -1.91 13.23 2.70
CA HIS A 193 -2.95 13.49 1.69
C HIS A 193 -4.26 12.73 1.98
N GLU A 194 -4.25 11.75 2.88
CA GLU A 194 -5.47 11.05 3.33
C GLU A 194 -6.15 11.73 4.53
N ILE A 195 -5.53 12.73 5.17
CA ILE A 195 -6.10 13.40 6.37
C ILE A 195 -7.45 14.02 6.05
N GLU A 196 -7.55 14.76 4.93
CA GLU A 196 -8.81 15.31 4.37
C GLU A 196 -9.76 15.99 5.38
N LYS A 197 -9.18 16.62 6.39
CA LYS A 197 -9.91 17.29 7.46
C LYS A 197 -10.18 18.76 7.11
N ILE A 198 -11.45 19.13 7.06
CA ILE A 198 -11.89 20.53 6.92
C ILE A 198 -12.46 20.99 8.25
N PRO A 199 -11.83 21.95 8.95
CA PRO A 199 -12.37 22.46 10.20
C PRO A 199 -13.86 22.84 10.06
N VAL A 200 -14.68 22.41 11.02
CA VAL A 200 -16.14 22.64 11.10
C VAL A 200 -16.98 21.92 10.03
N MET A 201 -16.52 21.78 8.79
CA MET A 201 -17.31 21.18 7.69
C MET A 201 -17.13 19.65 7.58
N HIS A 202 -15.92 19.16 7.83
CA HIS A 202 -15.58 17.74 7.81
C HIS A 202 -14.46 17.49 8.85
N PRO A 203 -14.79 17.44 10.15
CA PRO A 203 -13.80 17.42 11.22
C PRO A 203 -13.13 16.05 11.41
N GLU A 204 -13.74 14.99 10.90
CA GLU A 204 -13.25 13.62 10.99
C GLU A 204 -12.17 13.36 9.92
N PRO A 205 -10.91 13.07 10.30
CA PRO A 205 -9.87 12.80 9.32
C PRO A 205 -9.99 11.39 8.71
N PHE A 206 -9.28 11.12 7.61
CA PHE A 206 -9.14 9.79 6.99
C PHE A 206 -10.44 9.11 6.57
N THR A 207 -11.54 9.85 6.40
CA THR A 207 -12.85 9.27 6.12
C THR A 207 -12.87 8.56 4.76
N ALA A 208 -12.29 9.16 3.71
CA ALA A 208 -12.21 8.54 2.39
C ALA A 208 -11.30 7.30 2.39
N TYR A 209 -10.12 7.40 3.00
CA TYR A 209 -9.18 6.27 3.17
C TYR A 209 -9.85 5.09 3.87
N ASN A 210 -10.46 5.32 5.04
CA ASN A 210 -11.09 4.25 5.84
C ASN A 210 -12.29 3.62 5.15
N ALA A 211 -13.02 4.38 4.34
CA ALA A 211 -14.17 3.86 3.60
C ALA A 211 -13.78 3.05 2.35
N ARG A 212 -12.67 3.42 1.70
CA ARG A 212 -12.23 2.85 0.42
C ARG A 212 -11.21 1.72 0.58
N TRP A 213 -10.27 1.84 1.52
CA TRP A 213 -9.14 0.94 1.69
C TRP A 213 -9.11 0.37 3.11
N ARG A 214 -9.93 -0.66 3.35
CA ARG A 214 -9.96 -1.36 4.64
C ARG A 214 -8.89 -2.44 4.72
N MET A 215 -7.96 -2.24 5.64
CA MET A 215 -6.82 -3.10 5.94
C MET A 215 -7.11 -4.01 7.14
N PRO A 216 -6.32 -5.06 7.39
CA PRO A 216 -6.61 -6.07 8.40
C PRO A 216 -6.24 -5.65 9.84
N TYR A 217 -6.69 -4.46 10.26
CA TYR A 217 -6.33 -3.92 11.56
C TYR A 217 -6.96 -4.69 12.72
N GLU A 218 -8.19 -5.17 12.57
CA GLU A 218 -8.81 -5.99 13.61
C GLU A 218 -8.12 -7.35 13.75
N GLU A 219 -7.71 -7.97 12.63
CA GLU A 219 -6.99 -9.24 12.62
C GLU A 219 -5.60 -9.11 13.26
N SER A 220 -4.96 -7.93 13.19
CA SER A 220 -3.72 -7.65 13.90
C SER A 220 -3.92 -7.22 15.37
N GLY A 221 -5.17 -7.08 15.82
CA GLY A 221 -5.51 -6.60 17.15
C GLY A 221 -5.26 -5.10 17.35
N SER A 222 -5.18 -4.34 16.27
CA SER A 222 -5.19 -2.87 16.28
C SER A 222 -6.64 -2.37 16.42
N ASP A 223 -6.81 -1.18 16.97
CA ASP A 223 -8.08 -0.47 17.06
C ASP A 223 -8.30 0.53 15.93
N SER A 224 -7.37 0.63 14.97
CA SER A 224 -7.38 1.64 13.92
C SER A 224 -6.88 1.10 12.58
N ASN A 225 -7.57 1.44 11.50
CA ASN A 225 -7.17 1.12 10.13
C ASN A 225 -5.89 1.87 9.66
N LEU A 226 -5.37 2.78 10.48
CA LEU A 226 -4.17 3.57 10.20
C LEU A 226 -2.86 2.86 10.58
N TYR A 227 -2.92 1.82 11.40
CA TYR A 227 -1.76 0.99 11.75
C TYR A 227 -2.18 -0.44 12.00
N TYR A 228 -1.45 -1.38 11.41
CA TYR A 228 -1.80 -2.81 11.47
C TYR A 228 -0.59 -3.67 11.07
N SER A 229 -0.74 -4.97 11.24
CA SER A 229 0.27 -5.94 10.78
C SER A 229 -0.38 -7.12 10.08
N PHE A 230 0.42 -7.87 9.33
CA PHE A 230 -0.03 -9.11 8.70
C PHE A 230 1.15 -10.06 8.47
N ASN A 231 0.82 -11.35 8.36
CA ASN A 231 1.79 -12.39 8.09
C ASN A 231 1.60 -12.92 6.67
N VAL A 232 2.70 -13.07 5.93
CA VAL A 232 2.69 -13.66 4.58
C VAL A 232 3.97 -14.43 4.32
N ALA A 233 3.86 -15.70 3.93
CA ALA A 233 5.00 -16.57 3.61
C ALA A 233 6.13 -16.60 4.68
N GLY A 234 5.78 -16.45 5.97
CA GLY A 234 6.76 -16.39 7.06
C GLY A 234 7.41 -15.02 7.30
N VAL A 235 6.92 -13.96 6.63
CA VAL A 235 7.27 -12.55 6.88
C VAL A 235 6.20 -11.91 7.75
N HIS A 236 6.61 -11.18 8.78
CA HIS A 236 5.74 -10.32 9.57
C HIS A 236 5.93 -8.86 9.12
N VAL A 237 4.88 -8.26 8.55
CA VAL A 237 4.90 -6.88 8.03
C VAL A 237 4.10 -5.99 8.96
N ILE A 238 4.66 -4.85 9.33
CA ILE A 238 4.04 -3.83 10.18
C ILE A 238 3.91 -2.55 9.36
N MET A 239 2.69 -2.02 9.28
CA MET A 239 2.36 -0.74 8.65
C MET A 239 2.02 0.24 9.78
N LEU A 240 2.79 1.32 9.93
CA LEU A 240 2.53 2.35 10.95
C LEU A 240 1.81 3.56 10.36
N GLY A 241 1.11 4.29 11.23
CA GLY A 241 0.44 5.55 10.90
C GLY A 241 1.29 6.72 11.38
N SER A 242 1.74 7.56 10.45
CA SER A 242 2.57 8.74 10.74
C SER A 242 1.74 9.95 11.17
N TYR A 243 0.43 9.94 10.91
CA TYR A 243 -0.48 11.06 11.16
C TYR A 243 -1.57 10.72 12.19
N THR A 244 -1.29 9.73 13.04
CA THR A 244 -2.01 9.43 14.27
C THR A 244 -1.05 9.47 15.45
N ASP A 245 -1.56 9.53 16.68
CA ASP A 245 -0.71 9.59 17.87
C ASP A 245 0.18 8.34 17.98
N PHE A 246 1.49 8.55 18.12
CA PHE A 246 2.52 7.52 18.25
C PHE A 246 3.41 7.73 19.49
N ASP A 247 3.06 8.66 20.39
CA ASP A 247 3.79 8.85 21.64
C ASP A 247 3.75 7.59 22.52
N PRO A 248 4.66 7.42 23.50
CA PRO A 248 4.76 6.19 24.32
C PRO A 248 3.48 5.75 25.05
N ASN A 249 2.48 6.62 25.17
CA ASN A 249 1.18 6.30 25.79
C ASN A 249 0.03 6.14 24.79
N SER A 250 0.29 6.37 23.50
CA SER A 250 -0.69 6.28 22.42
C SER A 250 -1.21 4.84 22.24
N PRO A 251 -2.41 4.67 21.66
CA PRO A 251 -2.91 3.36 21.26
C PRO A 251 -1.96 2.63 20.29
N GLN A 252 -1.42 3.34 19.28
CA GLN A 252 -0.49 2.77 18.32
C GLN A 252 0.78 2.22 18.99
N TYR A 253 1.42 2.98 19.87
CA TYR A 253 2.64 2.55 20.54
C TYR A 253 2.41 1.29 21.39
N LYS A 254 1.32 1.27 22.16
CA LYS A 254 0.95 0.11 22.99
C LYS A 254 0.63 -1.13 22.14
N TRP A 255 -0.11 -0.93 21.05
CA TRP A 255 -0.38 -1.99 20.08
C TRP A 255 0.91 -2.53 19.48
N LEU A 256 1.82 -1.67 19.02
CA LEU A 256 3.09 -2.05 18.41
C LEU A 256 3.95 -2.89 19.38
N GLN A 257 4.04 -2.48 20.64
CA GLN A 257 4.75 -3.28 21.66
C GLN A 257 4.14 -4.67 21.83
N ALA A 258 2.81 -4.75 21.90
CA ALA A 258 2.10 -6.02 22.02
C ALA A 258 2.25 -6.89 20.77
N ASP A 259 2.30 -6.29 19.57
CA ASP A 259 2.43 -7.00 18.32
C ASP A 259 3.84 -7.57 18.11
N LEU A 260 4.87 -6.76 18.37
CA LEU A 260 6.27 -7.19 18.32
C LEU A 260 6.57 -8.34 19.29
N ALA A 261 5.90 -8.37 20.45
CA ALA A 261 6.05 -9.46 21.42
C ALA A 261 5.52 -10.82 20.92
N LYS A 262 4.68 -10.84 19.88
CA LYS A 262 4.16 -12.07 19.25
C LYS A 262 5.13 -12.67 18.22
N VAL A 263 6.11 -11.90 17.76
CA VAL A 263 7.00 -12.30 16.66
C VAL A 263 8.08 -13.26 17.17
N ASP A 264 7.93 -14.54 16.86
CA ASP A 264 8.98 -15.53 17.07
C ASP A 264 9.99 -15.50 15.91
N ARG A 265 11.25 -15.19 16.24
CA ARG A 265 12.37 -15.13 15.27
C ARG A 265 13.22 -16.41 15.25
N GLY A 266 12.86 -17.42 16.04
CA GLY A 266 13.45 -18.76 15.95
C GLY A 266 14.84 -18.93 16.58
N GLU A 267 15.11 -18.38 17.77
CA GLU A 267 16.32 -18.81 18.51
C GLU A 267 16.20 -20.22 19.15
N ASN A 268 14.98 -20.78 19.24
CA ASN A 268 14.74 -22.11 19.84
C ASN A 268 13.78 -23.03 19.05
N SER A 269 13.54 -22.79 17.76
CA SER A 269 12.66 -23.63 16.93
C SER A 269 13.41 -24.82 16.32
N LEU A 270 13.76 -25.80 17.17
CA LEU A 270 14.08 -27.16 16.72
C LEU A 270 12.81 -27.79 16.12
N GLY A 271 12.50 -27.53 14.84
CA GLY A 271 11.42 -28.27 14.16
C GLY A 271 10.84 -27.69 12.86
N CYS A 272 11.05 -26.40 12.55
CA CYS A 272 10.60 -25.81 11.27
C CYS A 272 11.77 -25.09 10.61
N GLY A 273 11.97 -25.33 9.31
CA GLY A 273 13.19 -24.98 8.58
C GLY A 273 13.66 -23.52 8.70
N ALA A 274 14.79 -23.34 9.37
CA ALA A 274 16.00 -22.63 8.93
C ALA A 274 15.94 -21.19 8.38
N TYR A 275 14.87 -20.41 8.57
CA TYR A 275 14.94 -18.96 8.32
C TYR A 275 14.26 -18.15 9.44
N PRO A 276 14.97 -17.18 10.06
CA PRO A 276 14.34 -16.26 11.00
C PRO A 276 13.24 -15.46 10.29
N CYS A 277 12.09 -15.26 10.94
CA CYS A 277 11.00 -14.41 10.44
C CYS A 277 11.54 -12.98 10.21
N PRO A 278 11.71 -12.52 8.96
CA PRO A 278 12.16 -11.16 8.71
C PRO A 278 11.01 -10.19 9.02
N MET A 279 11.33 -9.08 9.68
CA MET A 279 10.39 -7.98 9.88
C MET A 279 10.64 -6.91 8.83
N VAL A 280 9.57 -6.41 8.23
CA VAL A 280 9.60 -5.24 7.36
C VAL A 280 8.62 -4.22 7.91
N GLN A 281 9.11 -3.00 8.11
CA GLN A 281 8.35 -1.88 8.65
C GLN A 281 8.26 -0.80 7.57
N PHE A 282 7.05 -0.29 7.36
CA PHE A 282 6.78 0.86 6.51
C PHE A 282 5.99 1.92 7.28
#